data_AF-A0A1S1N0K0-F1
#
_entry.id   AF-A0A1S1N0K0-F1
#
_cell.length_a   1.000
_cell.length_b   1.000
_cell.length_c   1.000
_cell.angle_alpha   90.00
_cell.angle_beta   90.00
_cell.angle_gamma   90.00
#
_symmetry.space_group_name_H-M   'P 1'
#
loop_
_entity.id
_entity.type
_entity.pdbx_description
1 polymer ?
#
loop_
_entity_poly.entity_id
_entity_poly.type
_entity_poly.pdbx_seq_one_letter_code
_entity_poly.pdbx_strand_id
1 'polypeptide(L)'
;MGLNQQTASELTRLGERIKKTLNAVFAELPLQAHTINGLTQFLDYHRSNSQRVFNAKKAATGELVLLQLPGIKALEEFTSKLQTHISVTNYQQLQQVCHLFAKSIKMYASSHADLKRQLQSLHEPNVDEIPHQQDKRAQLYYAAKSLLGFSVEHIFCTYILTRQSPSADFLQEIALISKTGIKRQRGAPPFVQFYTHPHPSDFTQPKLLTQASRIQSNSFTIGIASEFSTTGLDQAYSSYSPSNSGIVFDDLPDAPRFDATFIFNNPDELVNPLTHKSQCSSTSISIKNPTKRLTLLVLVDKAIDRSSNVNVGCYHGNQKIEEGKLNSSDMWTERLPDFPELRVISLENPHNLLNQDMKMQAKVEYLLNYANLNADQFVCYLMDVDFPIWSATYRIYFEHN
;
A
#
# COMPACT_ATOMS: atom_id res chain seq x y z
N MET A 1 23.44 11.08 22.24
CA MET A 1 22.81 9.77 22.02
C MET A 1 22.08 9.88 20.69
N GLY A 2 22.40 9.05 19.71
CA GLY A 2 21.69 9.07 18.42
C GLY A 2 20.30 8.45 18.53
N LEU A 3 19.37 8.86 17.68
CA LEU A 3 18.08 8.19 17.53
C LEU A 3 18.31 6.74 17.10
N ASN A 4 17.78 5.76 17.83
CA ASN A 4 17.74 4.38 17.36
C ASN A 4 16.51 4.14 16.46
N GLN A 5 16.48 3.03 15.70
CA GLN A 5 15.37 2.73 14.77
C GLN A 5 14.00 2.66 15.45
N GLN A 6 13.94 2.20 16.70
CA GLN A 6 12.69 2.15 17.46
C GLN A 6 12.16 3.56 17.76
N THR A 7 13.05 4.46 18.19
CA THR A 7 12.71 5.87 18.44
C THR A 7 12.29 6.57 17.14
N ALA A 8 12.96 6.27 16.02
CA ALA A 8 12.59 6.80 14.71
C ALA A 8 11.16 6.36 14.31
N SER A 9 10.82 5.08 14.52
CA SER A 9 9.46 4.59 14.25
C SER A 9 8.39 5.24 15.14
N GLU A 10 8.69 5.47 16.42
CA GLU A 10 7.79 6.18 17.34
C GLU A 10 7.56 7.63 16.90
N LEU A 11 8.62 8.32 16.49
CA LEU A 11 8.55 9.69 15.96
C LEU A 11 7.76 9.74 14.65
N THR A 12 7.96 8.79 13.74
CA THR A 12 7.18 8.71 12.50
C THR A 12 5.68 8.53 12.79
N ARG A 13 5.31 7.65 13.71
CA ARG A 13 3.90 7.47 14.14
C ARG A 13 3.32 8.75 14.75
N LEU A 14 4.10 9.45 15.56
CA LEU A 14 3.69 10.75 16.11
C LEU A 14 3.45 11.78 14.99
N GLY A 15 4.33 11.85 14.00
CA GLY A 15 4.17 12.71 12.83
C GLY A 15 2.92 12.39 12.01
N GLU A 16 2.63 11.10 11.78
CA GLU A 16 1.39 10.66 11.12
C GLU A 16 0.15 11.09 11.90
N ARG A 17 0.17 10.91 13.22
CA ARG A 17 -0.92 11.34 14.11
C ARG A 17 -1.12 12.86 14.05
N ILE A 18 -0.04 13.65 14.06
CA ILE A 18 -0.12 15.11 13.90
C ILE A 18 -0.73 15.47 12.55
N LYS A 19 -0.29 14.85 11.44
CA LYS A 19 -0.86 15.09 10.11
C LYS A 19 -2.36 14.82 10.07
N LYS A 20 -2.81 13.71 10.66
CA LYS A 20 -4.23 13.36 10.76
C LYS A 20 -5.01 14.43 11.53
N THR A 21 -4.52 14.86 12.70
CA THR A 21 -5.15 15.91 13.48
C THR A 21 -5.19 17.25 12.74
N LEU A 22 -4.12 17.61 12.02
CA LEU A 22 -4.12 18.82 11.17
C LEU A 22 -5.14 18.72 10.04
N ASN A 23 -5.29 17.57 9.38
CA ASN A 23 -6.32 17.40 8.34
C ASN A 23 -7.74 17.56 8.91
N ALA A 24 -8.02 16.98 10.08
CA ALA A 24 -9.31 17.11 10.76
C ALA A 24 -9.61 18.56 11.15
N VAL A 25 -8.62 19.27 11.70
CA VAL A 25 -8.72 20.71 12.03
C VAL A 25 -9.03 21.54 10.79
N PHE A 26 -8.31 21.33 9.68
CA PHE A 26 -8.54 22.09 8.45
C PHE A 26 -9.90 21.80 7.81
N ALA A 27 -10.48 20.62 8.01
CA ALA A 27 -11.82 20.29 7.51
C ALA A 27 -12.94 21.12 8.17
N GLU A 28 -12.71 21.63 9.39
CA GLU A 28 -13.66 22.51 10.10
C GLU A 28 -13.43 24.00 9.81
N LEU A 29 -12.29 24.35 9.21
CA LEU A 29 -11.99 25.73 8.84
C LEU A 29 -12.69 26.13 7.54
N PRO A 30 -13.08 27.42 7.39
CA PRO A 30 -13.67 27.90 6.14
C PRO A 30 -12.66 27.79 4.99
N LEU A 31 -13.14 27.54 3.77
CA LEU A 31 -12.30 27.32 2.57
C LEU A 31 -11.27 28.43 2.34
N GLN A 32 -11.60 29.68 2.69
CA GLN A 32 -10.67 30.81 2.60
C GLN A 32 -9.40 30.63 3.46
N ALA A 33 -9.45 29.84 4.53
CA ALA A 33 -8.31 29.52 5.39
C ALA A 33 -7.43 28.36 4.85
N HIS A 34 -7.80 27.74 3.72
CA HIS A 34 -7.11 26.57 3.15
C HIS A 34 -5.93 26.95 2.25
N THR A 35 -5.43 28.18 2.36
CA THR A 35 -4.21 28.64 1.70
C THR A 35 -3.28 29.29 2.73
N ILE A 36 -1.98 29.41 2.44
CA ILE A 36 -1.01 30.01 3.37
C ILE A 36 -1.41 31.44 3.76
N ASN A 37 -1.75 32.27 2.77
CA ASN A 37 -2.17 33.66 3.00
C ASN A 37 -3.53 33.71 3.70
N GLY A 38 -4.45 32.83 3.30
CA GLY A 38 -5.77 32.70 3.90
C GLY A 38 -5.73 32.34 5.38
N LEU A 39 -4.91 31.36 5.76
CA LEU A 39 -4.72 30.95 7.15
C LEU A 39 -4.09 32.07 7.99
N THR A 40 -3.10 32.77 7.42
CA THR A 40 -2.48 33.94 8.06
C THR A 40 -3.49 35.02 8.35
N GLN A 41 -4.35 35.37 7.40
CA GLN A 41 -5.37 36.39 7.60
C GLN A 41 -6.46 35.91 8.56
N PHE A 42 -6.89 34.66 8.42
CA PHE A 42 -8.01 34.11 9.20
C PHE A 42 -7.69 33.98 10.69
N LEU A 43 -6.47 33.52 11.03
CA LEU A 43 -6.05 33.32 12.41
C LEU A 43 -5.19 34.47 12.95
N ASP A 44 -4.88 35.48 12.14
CA ASP A 44 -3.83 36.47 12.43
C ASP A 44 -2.51 35.76 12.82
N TYR A 45 -2.12 34.76 12.05
CA TYR A 45 -0.99 33.87 12.35
C TYR A 45 0.19 34.12 11.43
N HIS A 46 1.40 34.15 12.00
CA HIS A 46 2.60 34.54 11.26
C HIS A 46 2.79 33.72 9.97
N ARG A 47 2.99 34.39 8.84
CA ARG A 47 3.06 33.76 7.50
C ARG A 47 4.02 32.59 7.40
N SER A 48 5.23 32.73 7.96
CA SER A 48 6.21 31.63 7.94
C SER A 48 5.74 30.41 8.75
N ASN A 49 4.94 30.60 9.80
CA ASN A 49 4.41 29.50 10.59
C ASN A 49 3.20 28.87 9.88
N SER A 50 2.32 29.68 9.27
CA SER A 50 1.26 29.18 8.39
C SER A 50 1.81 28.28 7.28
N GLN A 51 2.91 28.70 6.63
CA GLN A 51 3.59 27.89 5.61
C GLN A 51 4.05 26.53 6.16
N ARG A 52 4.67 26.53 7.35
CA ARG A 52 5.18 25.32 8.00
C ARG A 52 4.06 24.35 8.38
N VAL A 53 2.96 24.85 8.95
CA VAL A 53 1.77 24.04 9.24
C VAL A 53 1.19 23.44 7.96
N PHE A 54 1.09 24.24 6.89
CA PHE A 54 0.54 23.79 5.62
C PHE A 54 1.43 22.75 4.94
N ASN A 55 2.75 22.95 4.96
CA ASN A 55 3.72 21.97 4.46
C ASN A 55 3.68 20.68 5.27
N ALA A 56 3.58 20.77 6.60
CA ALA A 56 3.45 19.60 7.47
C ALA A 56 2.16 18.81 7.18
N LYS A 57 1.03 19.50 6.94
CA LYS A 57 -0.23 18.87 6.51
C LYS A 57 -0.09 18.12 5.17
N LYS A 58 0.69 18.66 4.24
CA LYS A 58 0.92 18.08 2.90
C LYS A 58 2.08 17.09 2.82
N ALA A 59 2.82 16.88 3.90
CA ALA A 59 3.99 16.02 3.91
C ALA A 59 3.63 14.55 3.60
N ALA A 60 4.48 13.85 2.85
CA ALA A 60 4.23 12.48 2.41
C ALA A 60 4.34 11.45 3.55
N THR A 61 5.26 11.68 4.50
CA THR A 61 5.54 10.76 5.62
C THR A 61 5.45 11.46 6.97
N GLY A 62 5.20 10.71 8.04
CA GLY A 62 5.16 11.25 9.40
C GLY A 62 6.47 11.93 9.81
N GLU A 63 7.61 11.41 9.37
CA GLU A 63 8.89 12.06 9.61
C GLU A 63 8.96 13.45 8.95
N LEU A 64 8.58 13.56 7.68
CA LEU A 64 8.54 14.84 6.98
C LEU A 64 7.61 15.84 7.66
N VAL A 65 6.51 15.38 8.27
CA VAL A 65 5.64 16.23 9.10
C VAL A 65 6.47 16.86 10.21
N LEU A 66 7.22 16.06 10.99
CA LEU A 66 8.05 16.57 12.09
C LEU A 66 9.13 17.55 11.63
N LEU A 67 9.71 17.31 10.45
CA LEU A 67 10.70 18.21 9.83
C LEU A 67 10.08 19.55 9.38
N GLN A 68 8.83 19.55 8.93
CA GLN A 68 8.14 20.73 8.40
C GLN A 68 7.41 21.55 9.47
N LEU A 69 7.03 20.94 10.59
CA LEU A 69 6.30 21.63 11.66
C LEU A 69 7.04 22.91 12.14
N PRO A 70 6.28 23.94 12.58
CA PRO A 70 6.86 25.05 13.31
C PRO A 70 7.28 24.60 14.73
N GLY A 71 8.04 25.45 15.42
CA GLY A 71 8.49 25.15 16.78
C GLY A 71 7.35 25.13 17.80
N ILE A 72 7.59 24.55 18.97
CA ILE A 72 6.56 24.33 20.00
C ILE A 72 5.77 25.59 20.36
N LYS A 73 6.44 26.72 20.62
CA LYS A 73 5.75 27.99 20.94
C LYS A 73 4.78 28.44 19.84
N ALA A 74 5.19 28.27 18.58
CA ALA A 74 4.34 28.61 17.44
C ALA A 74 3.17 27.63 17.31
N LEU A 75 3.35 26.34 17.64
CA LEU A 75 2.25 25.37 17.67
C LEU A 75 1.26 25.64 18.81
N GLU A 76 1.76 26.07 19.98
CA GLU A 76 0.91 26.49 21.10
C GLU A 76 0.07 27.72 20.73
N GLU A 77 0.69 28.72 20.09
CA GLU A 77 0.00 29.89 19.56
C GLU A 77 -1.06 29.50 18.50
N PHE A 78 -0.69 28.63 17.57
CA PHE A 78 -1.62 28.11 16.55
C PHE A 78 -2.82 27.40 17.18
N THR A 79 -2.57 26.55 18.17
CA THR A 79 -3.61 25.81 18.90
C THR A 79 -4.54 26.76 19.64
N SER A 80 -3.98 27.76 20.34
CA SER A 80 -4.77 28.77 21.06
C SER A 80 -5.64 29.59 20.11
N LYS A 81 -5.09 30.04 18.97
CA LYS A 81 -5.83 30.78 17.95
C LYS A 81 -6.95 29.97 17.30
N LEU A 82 -6.83 28.64 17.27
CA LEU A 82 -7.87 27.75 16.72
C LEU A 82 -9.02 27.45 17.67
N GLN A 83 -8.87 27.67 18.99
CA GLN A 83 -9.79 27.18 20.02
C GLN A 83 -11.27 27.53 19.75
N THR A 84 -11.54 28.70 19.19
CA THR A 84 -12.90 29.20 18.89
C THR A 84 -13.41 28.83 17.50
N HIS A 85 -12.59 28.19 16.67
CA HIS A 85 -12.87 27.89 15.26
C HIS A 85 -13.02 26.40 14.95
N ILE A 86 -12.73 25.53 15.92
CA ILE A 86 -12.81 24.08 15.78
C ILE A 86 -13.61 23.47 16.92
N SER A 87 -14.07 22.23 16.73
CA SER A 87 -14.76 21.47 17.76
C SER A 87 -13.88 21.22 18.98
N VAL A 88 -14.50 21.13 20.16
CA VAL A 88 -13.80 20.82 21.43
C VAL A 88 -12.98 19.53 21.31
N THR A 89 -13.52 18.53 20.59
CA THR A 89 -12.83 17.27 20.32
C THR A 89 -11.54 17.47 19.53
N ASN A 90 -11.58 18.20 18.40
CA ASN A 90 -10.38 18.46 17.60
C ASN A 90 -9.38 19.36 18.32
N TYR A 91 -9.86 20.32 19.12
CA TYR A 91 -9.00 21.14 19.97
C TYR A 91 -8.23 20.32 21.00
N GLN A 92 -8.91 19.43 21.73
CA GLN A 92 -8.28 18.54 22.70
C GLN A 92 -7.27 17.59 22.04
N GLN A 93 -7.61 17.04 20.87
CA GLN A 93 -6.69 16.20 20.11
C GLN A 93 -5.45 16.98 19.66
N LEU A 94 -5.62 18.21 19.16
CA LEU A 94 -4.53 19.08 18.74
C LEU A 94 -3.60 19.41 19.92
N GLN A 95 -4.16 19.78 21.08
CA GLN A 95 -3.39 19.99 22.30
C GLN A 95 -2.61 18.74 22.71
N GLN A 96 -3.24 17.57 22.67
CA GLN A 96 -2.61 16.31 23.03
C GLN A 96 -1.42 16.00 22.12
N VAL A 97 -1.56 16.12 20.80
CA VAL A 97 -0.47 15.82 19.87
C VAL A 97 0.66 16.84 19.95
N CYS A 98 0.36 18.13 20.18
CA CYS A 98 1.37 19.16 20.44
C CYS A 98 2.14 18.88 21.74
N HIS A 99 1.45 18.45 22.79
CA HIS A 99 2.08 18.06 24.06
C HIS A 99 3.00 16.83 23.89
N LEU A 100 2.52 15.79 23.18
CA LEU A 100 3.33 14.62 22.87
C LEU A 100 4.56 14.99 22.06
N PHE A 101 4.43 15.89 21.07
CA PHE A 101 5.57 16.39 20.30
C PHE A 101 6.59 17.13 21.16
N ALA A 102 6.14 18.04 22.03
CA ALA A 102 7.03 18.72 22.97
C ALA A 102 7.76 17.74 23.90
N LYS A 103 7.06 16.69 24.38
CA LYS A 103 7.65 15.63 25.21
C LYS A 103 8.68 14.80 24.43
N SER A 104 8.36 14.40 23.20
CA SER A 104 9.28 13.65 22.34
C SER A 104 10.53 14.45 21.99
N ILE A 105 10.43 15.76 21.76
CA ILE A 105 11.61 16.62 21.60
C ILE A 105 12.46 16.52 22.87
N LYS A 106 11.92 16.78 24.06
CA LYS A 106 12.69 16.75 25.32
C LYS A 106 13.31 15.39 25.62
N MET A 107 12.66 14.31 25.21
CA MET A 107 13.12 12.95 25.47
C MET A 107 14.24 12.52 24.53
N TYR A 108 14.20 12.95 23.26
CA TYR A 108 15.05 12.41 22.21
C TYR A 108 16.01 13.45 21.60
N ALA A 109 15.85 14.74 21.89
CA ALA A 109 16.69 15.82 21.37
C ALA A 109 16.84 16.99 22.35
N SER A 110 17.85 17.83 22.14
CA SER A 110 18.02 19.07 22.92
C SER A 110 17.08 20.19 22.47
N SER A 111 16.63 20.15 21.21
CA SER A 111 15.76 21.14 20.60
C SER A 111 15.07 20.58 19.35
N HIS A 112 14.08 21.29 18.81
CA HIS A 112 13.48 20.90 17.53
C HIS A 112 14.51 20.92 16.39
N ALA A 113 15.43 21.89 16.37
CA ALA A 113 16.49 21.95 15.35
C ALA A 113 17.49 20.79 15.47
N ASP A 114 17.74 20.31 16.70
CA ASP A 114 18.53 19.10 16.95
C ASP A 114 17.77 17.85 16.50
N LEU A 115 16.48 17.73 16.83
CA LEU A 115 15.63 16.63 16.35
C LEU A 115 15.62 16.57 14.81
N LYS A 116 15.51 17.70 14.12
CA LYS A 116 15.56 17.76 12.66
C LYS A 116 16.88 17.23 12.10
N ARG A 117 18.00 17.64 12.69
CA ARG A 117 19.33 17.17 12.29
C ARG A 117 19.48 15.66 12.51
N GLN A 118 19.01 15.15 13.64
CA GLN A 118 19.07 13.72 13.96
C GLN A 118 18.19 12.87 13.04
N LEU A 119 16.97 13.32 12.73
CA LEU A 119 16.08 12.68 11.76
C LEU A 119 16.69 12.67 10.35
N GLN A 120 17.28 13.79 9.93
CA GLN A 120 17.99 13.86 8.65
C GLN A 120 19.22 12.95 8.61
N SER A 121 19.95 12.80 9.72
CA SER A 121 21.13 11.91 9.79
C SER A 121 20.79 10.42 9.84
N LEU A 122 19.55 10.03 10.18
CA LEU A 122 19.11 8.64 10.08
C LEU A 122 19.07 8.12 8.64
N HIS A 123 19.05 9.03 7.66
CA HIS A 123 19.14 8.72 6.24
C HIS A 123 20.59 8.57 5.74
N GLU A 124 21.59 8.87 6.57
CA GLU A 124 22.97 8.51 6.28
C GLU A 124 23.20 7.07 6.73
N PRO A 125 23.57 6.14 5.83
CA PRO A 125 23.73 4.73 6.17
C PRO A 125 24.90 4.58 7.14
N ASN A 126 24.60 4.35 8.42
CA ASN A 126 25.59 4.02 9.44
C ASN A 126 25.85 2.52 9.38
N VAL A 127 27.09 2.14 9.04
CA VAL A 127 27.44 0.82 8.46
C VAL A 127 27.53 -0.31 9.51
N ASP A 128 27.55 -0.02 10.81
CA ASP A 128 28.19 -0.98 11.75
C ASP A 128 27.33 -1.66 12.85
N GLU A 129 26.06 -1.34 13.14
CA GLU A 129 25.38 -1.99 14.30
C GLU A 129 23.84 -2.18 14.21
N ILE A 130 23.32 -2.85 13.17
CA ILE A 130 21.92 -3.31 13.19
C ILE A 130 21.86 -4.73 12.59
N PRO A 131 21.34 -5.77 13.30
CA PRO A 131 20.94 -7.00 12.62
C PRO A 131 19.95 -6.60 11.53
N HIS A 132 20.31 -6.79 10.26
CA HIS A 132 19.54 -6.25 9.15
C HIS A 132 18.08 -6.67 9.35
N GLN A 133 17.11 -5.75 9.24
CA GLN A 133 15.70 -6.12 9.42
C GLN A 133 15.30 -7.32 8.55
N GLN A 134 16.00 -7.50 7.43
CA GLN A 134 15.98 -8.67 6.56
C GLN A 134 16.29 -9.99 7.29
N ASP A 135 17.23 -10.02 8.24
CA ASP A 135 17.55 -11.20 9.05
C ASP A 135 16.40 -11.60 9.96
N LYS A 136 15.73 -10.64 10.60
CA LYS A 136 14.54 -10.90 11.44
C LYS A 136 13.38 -11.42 10.60
N ARG A 137 13.19 -10.86 9.40
CA ARG A 137 12.16 -11.32 8.45
C ARG A 137 12.46 -12.72 7.92
N ALA A 138 13.71 -13.01 7.59
CA ALA A 138 14.15 -14.33 7.18
C ALA A 138 13.90 -15.36 8.31
N GLN A 139 14.22 -15.02 9.55
CA GLN A 139 13.91 -15.87 10.72
C GLN A 139 12.41 -16.12 10.85
N LEU A 140 11.57 -15.09 10.74
CA LEU A 140 10.11 -15.24 10.74
C LEU A 140 9.64 -16.17 9.61
N TYR A 141 10.15 -16.00 8.40
CA TYR A 141 9.85 -16.85 7.25
C TYR A 141 10.17 -18.32 7.53
N TYR A 142 11.39 -18.64 8.00
CA TYR A 142 11.80 -20.02 8.26
C TYR A 142 11.03 -20.64 9.42
N ALA A 143 10.75 -19.88 10.49
CA ALA A 143 9.93 -20.33 11.60
C ALA A 143 8.49 -20.65 11.14
N ALA A 144 7.83 -19.73 10.43
CA ALA A 144 6.47 -19.92 9.95
C ALA A 144 6.36 -21.04 8.91
N LYS A 145 7.34 -21.14 7.99
CA LYS A 145 7.44 -22.24 7.02
C LYS A 145 7.53 -23.59 7.71
N SER A 146 8.35 -23.70 8.75
CA SER A 146 8.52 -24.95 9.51
C SER A 146 7.25 -25.31 10.27
N LEU A 147 6.58 -24.31 10.87
CA LEU A 147 5.37 -24.53 11.66
C LEU A 147 4.17 -24.94 10.80
N LEU A 148 3.98 -24.30 9.65
CA LEU A 148 2.81 -24.51 8.79
C LEU A 148 3.00 -25.62 7.76
N GLY A 149 4.24 -26.07 7.53
CA GLY A 149 4.57 -26.98 6.44
C GLY A 149 4.26 -26.41 5.05
N PHE A 150 4.11 -25.08 4.93
CA PHE A 150 3.73 -24.37 3.71
C PHE A 150 4.74 -23.27 3.42
N SER A 151 5.21 -23.18 2.17
CA SER A 151 5.95 -22.00 1.70
C SER A 151 5.68 -21.66 0.25
N VAL A 152 5.85 -20.37 -0.08
CA VAL A 152 5.91 -19.85 -1.46
C VAL A 152 7.30 -19.25 -1.68
N GLU A 153 7.92 -19.53 -2.82
CA GLU A 153 9.22 -18.96 -3.15
C GLU A 153 9.06 -17.50 -3.58
N HIS A 154 8.12 -17.21 -4.48
CA HIS A 154 7.89 -15.86 -4.98
C HIS A 154 6.41 -15.61 -5.24
N ILE A 155 5.92 -14.49 -4.73
CA ILE A 155 4.65 -13.90 -5.14
C ILE A 155 4.97 -12.75 -6.09
N PHE A 156 4.61 -12.91 -7.36
CA PHE A 156 4.64 -11.86 -8.36
C PHE A 156 3.22 -11.39 -8.63
N CYS A 157 2.96 -10.12 -8.38
CA CYS A 157 1.63 -9.53 -8.52
C CYS A 157 1.71 -8.30 -9.42
N THR A 158 0.78 -8.18 -10.36
CA THR A 158 0.65 -7.02 -11.25
C THR A 158 -0.79 -6.59 -11.29
N TYR A 159 -1.06 -5.34 -10.97
CA TYR A 159 -2.36 -4.71 -11.12
C TYR A 159 -2.30 -3.67 -12.23
N ILE A 160 -3.34 -3.59 -13.05
CA ILE A 160 -3.51 -2.55 -14.07
C ILE A 160 -4.78 -1.78 -13.71
N LEU A 161 -4.65 -0.47 -13.48
CA LEU A 161 -5.75 0.44 -13.20
C LEU A 161 -6.02 1.27 -14.46
N THR A 162 -7.12 0.97 -15.14
CA THR A 162 -7.48 1.59 -16.42
C THR A 162 -8.87 2.23 -16.39
N ARG A 163 -9.06 3.24 -17.24
CA ARG A 163 -10.35 3.92 -17.42
C ARG A 163 -11.32 3.18 -18.34
N GLN A 164 -10.94 2.01 -18.86
CA GLN A 164 -11.77 1.19 -19.75
C GLN A 164 -12.89 0.42 -19.01
N SER A 165 -13.47 1.02 -17.97
CA SER A 165 -14.64 0.45 -17.28
C SER A 165 -15.92 0.68 -18.09
N PRO A 166 -16.91 -0.22 -18.01
CA PRO A 166 -18.24 0.00 -18.57
C PRO A 166 -18.97 1.21 -17.95
N SER A 167 -18.58 1.59 -16.72
CA SER A 167 -19.12 2.72 -16.00
C SER A 167 -18.05 3.79 -15.82
N ALA A 168 -18.40 5.06 -16.08
CA ALA A 168 -17.52 6.19 -15.82
C ALA A 168 -17.23 6.41 -14.33
N ASP A 169 -18.00 5.78 -13.44
CA ASP A 169 -17.86 5.91 -11.99
C ASP A 169 -16.77 5.00 -11.41
N PHE A 170 -16.31 4.01 -12.18
CA PHE A 170 -15.33 3.01 -11.75
C PHE A 170 -14.12 2.96 -12.68
N LEU A 171 -12.97 2.59 -12.13
CA LEU A 171 -11.82 2.10 -12.86
C LEU A 171 -11.97 0.60 -13.02
N GLN A 172 -11.51 0.09 -14.15
CA GLN A 172 -11.33 -1.34 -14.30
C GLN A 172 -9.97 -1.71 -13.70
N GLU A 173 -9.98 -2.61 -12.72
CA GLU A 173 -8.79 -3.22 -12.16
C GLU A 173 -8.59 -4.62 -12.78
N ILE A 174 -7.43 -4.84 -13.39
CA ILE A 174 -7.06 -6.14 -13.95
C ILE A 174 -5.82 -6.61 -13.20
N ALA A 175 -5.90 -7.76 -12.54
CA ALA A 175 -4.84 -8.25 -11.69
C ALA A 175 -4.30 -9.60 -12.19
N LEU A 176 -2.98 -9.77 -12.17
CA LEU A 176 -2.30 -11.06 -12.28
C LEU A 176 -1.62 -11.35 -10.94
N ILE A 177 -1.93 -12.51 -10.36
CA ILE A 177 -1.30 -12.98 -9.13
C ILE A 177 -0.66 -14.34 -9.41
N SER A 178 0.67 -14.35 -9.46
CA SER A 178 1.47 -15.54 -9.69
C SER A 178 2.21 -15.93 -8.42
N LYS A 179 2.04 -17.18 -8.01
CA LYS A 179 2.71 -17.79 -6.85
C LYS A 179 3.56 -18.95 -7.35
N THR A 180 4.87 -18.80 -7.31
CA THR A 180 5.80 -19.82 -7.80
C THR A 180 6.54 -20.53 -6.68
N GLY A 181 6.88 -21.79 -6.90
CA GLY A 181 7.58 -22.64 -5.94
C GLY A 181 6.73 -22.94 -4.72
N ILE A 182 5.40 -23.07 -4.87
CA ILE A 182 4.52 -23.46 -3.77
C ILE A 182 4.93 -24.85 -3.32
N LYS A 183 5.25 -25.00 -2.04
CA LYS A 183 5.57 -26.28 -1.41
C LYS A 183 4.65 -26.49 -0.21
N ARG A 184 4.02 -27.67 -0.15
CA ARG A 184 3.13 -28.08 0.94
C ARG A 184 3.55 -29.45 1.45
N GLN A 185 3.62 -29.60 2.76
CA GLN A 185 3.77 -30.89 3.42
C GLN A 185 2.40 -31.56 3.58
N ARG A 186 2.40 -32.88 3.74
CA ARG A 186 1.18 -33.63 4.05
C ARG A 186 0.56 -33.09 5.34
N GLY A 187 -0.72 -32.72 5.31
CA GLY A 187 -1.42 -32.12 6.45
C GLY A 187 -1.27 -30.60 6.58
N ALA A 188 -0.51 -29.94 5.71
CA ALA A 188 -0.51 -28.48 5.62
C ALA A 188 -1.87 -27.95 5.13
N PRO A 189 -2.27 -26.72 5.49
CA PRO A 189 -3.51 -26.10 5.01
C PRO A 189 -3.63 -26.12 3.48
N PRO A 190 -4.87 -26.15 2.93
CA PRO A 190 -5.09 -26.15 1.49
C PRO A 190 -4.53 -24.88 0.83
N PHE A 191 -4.24 -24.98 -0.46
CA PHE A 191 -3.89 -23.81 -1.24
C PHE A 191 -5.16 -23.00 -1.53
N VAL A 192 -5.17 -21.74 -1.12
CA VAL A 192 -6.29 -20.82 -1.35
C VAL A 192 -5.80 -19.59 -2.08
N GLN A 193 -6.47 -19.26 -3.17
CA GLN A 193 -6.31 -17.97 -3.84
C GLN A 193 -7.49 -17.08 -3.48
N PHE A 194 -7.19 -15.97 -2.81
CA PHE A 194 -8.16 -14.95 -2.44
C PHE A 194 -8.32 -13.92 -3.55
N TYR A 195 -9.50 -13.32 -3.62
CA TYR A 195 -9.79 -12.22 -4.53
C TYR A 195 -10.68 -11.17 -3.85
N THR A 196 -10.68 -9.96 -4.40
CA THR A 196 -11.34 -8.79 -3.83
C THR A 196 -12.54 -8.37 -4.69
N HIS A 197 -13.58 -9.20 -4.69
CA HIS A 197 -14.87 -8.92 -5.34
C HIS A 197 -15.96 -9.74 -4.62
N PRO A 198 -17.20 -9.23 -4.47
CA PRO A 198 -18.33 -10.03 -4.01
C PRO A 198 -18.43 -11.35 -4.77
N HIS A 199 -18.82 -12.43 -4.11
CA HIS A 199 -18.92 -13.71 -4.81
C HIS A 199 -20.00 -13.66 -5.90
N PRO A 200 -19.67 -13.96 -7.17
CA PRO A 200 -20.68 -14.02 -8.21
C PRO A 200 -21.60 -15.20 -7.95
N SER A 201 -22.92 -14.97 -8.01
CA SER A 201 -23.91 -16.03 -7.76
C SER A 201 -23.86 -17.18 -8.77
N ASP A 202 -23.32 -16.90 -9.96
CA ASP A 202 -23.16 -17.84 -11.08
C ASP A 202 -21.75 -18.45 -11.15
N PHE A 203 -20.87 -18.16 -10.18
CA PHE A 203 -19.53 -18.71 -10.16
C PHE A 203 -19.54 -20.21 -9.82
N THR A 204 -19.01 -21.01 -10.73
CA THR A 204 -18.85 -22.46 -10.53
C THR A 204 -17.39 -22.82 -10.32
N GLN A 205 -16.52 -22.37 -11.22
CA GLN A 205 -15.08 -22.62 -11.20
C GLN A 205 -14.31 -21.54 -11.95
N PRO A 206 -12.99 -21.39 -11.71
CA PRO A 206 -12.14 -20.50 -12.49
C PRO A 206 -12.10 -20.89 -13.97
N LYS A 207 -12.06 -19.90 -14.86
CA LYS A 207 -11.86 -20.13 -16.30
C LYS A 207 -10.40 -20.49 -16.58
N LEU A 208 -10.15 -21.49 -17.42
CA LEU A 208 -8.80 -21.73 -17.92
C LEU A 208 -8.48 -20.69 -19.01
N LEU A 209 -7.43 -19.90 -18.80
CA LEU A 209 -7.00 -18.85 -19.71
C LEU A 209 -5.72 -19.27 -20.44
N THR A 210 -5.66 -18.91 -21.72
CA THR A 210 -4.51 -19.11 -22.61
C THR A 210 -4.10 -17.78 -23.25
N GLN A 211 -2.99 -17.75 -23.98
CA GLN A 211 -2.54 -16.59 -24.76
C GLN A 211 -3.59 -16.10 -25.78
N ALA A 212 -4.51 -16.98 -26.21
CA ALA A 212 -5.61 -16.63 -27.11
C ALA A 212 -6.81 -16.01 -26.36
N SER A 213 -6.89 -16.17 -25.04
CA SER A 213 -7.96 -15.60 -24.23
C SER A 213 -7.92 -14.07 -24.25
N ARG A 214 -9.10 -13.45 -24.16
CA ARG A 214 -9.27 -12.00 -24.12
C ARG A 214 -10.23 -11.62 -23.02
N ILE A 215 -10.04 -10.44 -22.47
CA ILE A 215 -10.87 -9.89 -21.41
C ILE A 215 -12.31 -9.65 -21.87
N GLN A 216 -13.26 -9.92 -20.98
CA GLN A 216 -14.65 -9.46 -21.11
C GLN A 216 -14.84 -8.27 -20.16
N SER A 217 -14.64 -7.05 -20.67
CA SER A 217 -14.50 -5.85 -19.84
C SER A 217 -15.71 -5.55 -18.94
N ASN A 218 -16.89 -6.09 -19.27
CA ASN A 218 -18.13 -5.80 -18.56
C ASN A 218 -18.50 -6.84 -17.49
N SER A 219 -17.62 -7.82 -17.23
CA SER A 219 -17.91 -8.90 -16.29
C SER A 219 -16.72 -9.22 -15.41
N PHE A 220 -16.99 -9.38 -14.11
CA PHE A 220 -16.02 -9.96 -13.20
C PHE A 220 -15.57 -11.33 -13.71
N THR A 221 -14.26 -11.59 -13.67
CA THR A 221 -13.70 -12.87 -14.13
C THR A 221 -12.60 -13.33 -13.19
N ILE A 222 -12.63 -14.63 -12.86
CA ILE A 222 -11.53 -15.35 -12.20
C ILE A 222 -11.02 -16.38 -13.19
N GLY A 223 -9.73 -16.31 -13.53
CA GLY A 223 -9.10 -17.26 -14.43
C GLY A 223 -7.76 -17.80 -13.94
N ILE A 224 -7.39 -18.97 -14.44
CA ILE A 224 -6.10 -19.62 -14.25
C ILE A 224 -5.31 -19.43 -15.54
N ALA A 225 -4.17 -18.74 -15.49
CA ALA A 225 -3.28 -18.60 -16.65
C ALA A 225 -2.48 -19.89 -16.82
N SER A 226 -2.87 -20.70 -17.82
CA SER A 226 -2.31 -22.04 -18.04
C SER A 226 -0.81 -22.03 -18.32
N GLU A 227 -0.33 -21.04 -19.08
CA GLU A 227 1.08 -20.91 -19.47
C GLU A 227 2.04 -20.68 -18.30
N PHE A 228 1.52 -20.20 -17.17
CA PHE A 228 2.29 -19.87 -15.97
C PHE A 228 1.84 -20.66 -14.74
N SER A 229 1.12 -21.76 -14.95
CA SER A 229 0.64 -22.65 -13.89
C SER A 229 1.12 -24.07 -14.15
N THR A 230 1.28 -24.86 -13.09
CA THR A 230 1.57 -26.29 -13.23
C THR A 230 0.38 -27.01 -13.85
N THR A 231 0.65 -27.89 -14.81
CA THR A 231 -0.37 -28.72 -15.47
C THR A 231 -1.25 -29.44 -14.46
N GLY A 232 -2.57 -29.40 -14.67
CA GLY A 232 -3.56 -30.04 -13.80
C GLY A 232 -4.06 -29.16 -12.65
N LEU A 233 -3.55 -27.94 -12.48
CA LEU A 233 -4.03 -27.01 -11.45
C LEU A 233 -5.53 -26.70 -11.58
N ASP A 234 -6.03 -26.57 -12.80
CA ASP A 234 -7.45 -26.36 -13.10
C ASP A 234 -8.33 -27.53 -12.62
N GLN A 235 -7.83 -28.75 -12.77
CA GLN A 235 -8.50 -29.98 -12.31
C GLN A 235 -8.43 -30.15 -10.79
N ALA A 236 -7.46 -29.49 -10.15
CA ALA A 236 -7.32 -29.49 -8.69
C ALA A 236 -8.24 -28.47 -8.01
N TYR A 237 -9.03 -27.68 -8.75
CA TYR A 237 -10.05 -26.82 -8.14
C TYR A 237 -11.06 -27.68 -7.36
N SER A 238 -11.19 -27.38 -6.08
CA SER A 238 -11.98 -28.19 -5.15
C SER A 238 -13.29 -27.50 -4.79
N SER A 239 -13.20 -26.24 -4.35
CA SER A 239 -14.37 -25.51 -3.86
C SER A 239 -14.10 -24.00 -3.76
N TYR A 240 -15.15 -23.27 -3.40
CA TYR A 240 -15.10 -21.88 -3.01
C TYR A 240 -15.36 -21.75 -1.50
N SER A 241 -14.70 -20.80 -0.85
CA SER A 241 -14.87 -20.44 0.57
C SER A 241 -15.69 -19.16 0.71
N PRO A 242 -17.00 -19.24 1.03
CA PRO A 242 -17.89 -18.08 1.12
C PRO A 242 -17.52 -17.07 2.18
N SER A 243 -16.95 -17.52 3.30
CA SER A 243 -16.57 -16.66 4.41
C SER A 243 -15.38 -15.75 4.09
N ASN A 244 -14.57 -16.07 3.07
CA ASN A 244 -13.28 -15.40 2.84
C ASN A 244 -13.02 -15.00 1.38
N SER A 245 -13.97 -15.11 0.45
CA SER A 245 -13.75 -14.80 -0.98
C SER A 245 -12.50 -15.49 -1.54
N GLY A 246 -12.42 -16.82 -1.38
CA GLY A 246 -11.26 -17.62 -1.77
C GLY A 246 -11.64 -18.87 -2.54
N ILE A 247 -10.90 -19.17 -3.60
CA ILE A 247 -10.98 -20.43 -4.34
C ILE A 247 -9.93 -21.40 -3.80
N VAL A 248 -10.36 -22.63 -3.53
CA VAL A 248 -9.60 -23.67 -2.82
C VAL A 248 -9.17 -24.73 -3.82
N PHE A 249 -7.91 -25.13 -3.73
CA PHE A 249 -7.30 -26.16 -4.56
C PHE A 249 -6.78 -27.31 -3.71
N ASP A 250 -7.06 -28.51 -4.18
CA ASP A 250 -6.51 -29.75 -3.64
C ASP A 250 -5.03 -29.92 -4.02
N ASP A 251 -4.40 -30.94 -3.44
CA ASP A 251 -3.02 -31.27 -3.74
C ASP A 251 -2.90 -31.85 -5.16
N LEU A 252 -1.84 -31.46 -5.86
CA LEU A 252 -1.48 -32.06 -7.14
C LEU A 252 -0.70 -33.36 -6.89
N PRO A 253 -1.24 -34.55 -7.25
CA PRO A 253 -0.69 -35.84 -6.82
C PRO A 253 0.79 -36.05 -7.16
N ASP A 254 1.22 -35.57 -8.33
CA ASP A 254 2.57 -35.77 -8.86
C ASP A 254 3.45 -34.51 -8.81
N ALA A 255 3.01 -33.46 -8.11
CA ALA A 255 3.71 -32.17 -8.06
C ALA A 255 3.96 -31.73 -6.60
N PRO A 256 5.03 -32.20 -5.94
CA PRO A 256 5.39 -31.77 -4.58
C PRO A 256 5.76 -30.29 -4.49
N ARG A 257 6.02 -29.68 -5.66
CA ARG A 257 6.09 -28.24 -5.87
C ARG A 257 5.26 -27.90 -7.09
N PHE A 258 4.52 -26.81 -7.01
CA PHE A 258 3.73 -26.31 -8.13
C PHE A 258 3.72 -24.78 -8.18
N ASP A 259 3.38 -24.27 -9.35
CA ASP A 259 3.19 -22.86 -9.64
C ASP A 259 1.70 -22.62 -9.95
N ALA A 260 1.18 -21.49 -9.49
CA ALA A 260 -0.21 -21.12 -9.71
C ALA A 260 -0.31 -19.65 -10.07
N THR A 261 -0.85 -19.37 -11.25
CA THR A 261 -1.03 -18.00 -11.73
C THR A 261 -2.49 -17.74 -12.06
N PHE A 262 -3.03 -16.68 -11.44
CA PHE A 262 -4.42 -16.28 -11.54
C PHE A 262 -4.55 -14.92 -12.19
N ILE A 263 -5.63 -14.72 -12.93
CA ILE A 263 -6.02 -13.43 -13.48
C ILE A 263 -7.41 -13.06 -12.97
N PHE A 264 -7.55 -11.82 -12.54
CA PHE A 264 -8.79 -11.22 -12.08
C PHE A 264 -9.12 -10.03 -12.97
N ASN A 265 -10.40 -9.89 -13.31
CA ASN A 265 -10.95 -8.66 -13.89
C ASN A 265 -12.02 -8.13 -12.95
N ASN A 266 -11.85 -6.92 -12.42
CA ASN A 266 -12.76 -6.22 -11.52
C ASN A 266 -13.23 -4.93 -12.20
N PRO A 267 -14.41 -4.90 -12.84
CA PRO A 267 -14.85 -3.73 -13.61
C PRO A 267 -15.48 -2.59 -12.76
N ASP A 268 -15.88 -2.89 -11.53
CA ASP A 268 -16.87 -2.10 -10.77
C ASP A 268 -16.60 -2.00 -9.26
N GLU A 269 -15.44 -2.44 -8.78
CA GLU A 269 -15.05 -2.26 -7.38
C GLU A 269 -14.27 -0.96 -7.17
N LEU A 270 -13.33 -0.64 -8.08
CA LEU A 270 -12.40 0.46 -7.90
C LEU A 270 -13.01 1.80 -8.31
N VAL A 271 -13.24 2.72 -7.38
CA VAL A 271 -13.86 4.02 -7.71
C VAL A 271 -12.98 4.87 -8.64
N ASN A 272 -13.58 5.52 -9.66
CA ASN A 272 -12.89 6.43 -10.56
C ASN A 272 -12.66 7.81 -9.91
N PRO A 273 -11.39 8.16 -9.62
CA PRO A 273 -11.10 9.41 -8.92
C PRO A 273 -11.27 10.66 -9.78
N LEU A 274 -11.36 10.52 -11.11
CA LEU A 274 -11.55 11.65 -12.02
C LEU A 274 -13.00 12.15 -12.05
N THR A 275 -13.94 11.32 -11.60
CA THR A 275 -15.39 11.58 -11.66
C THR A 275 -16.05 11.53 -10.29
N HIS A 276 -15.55 10.69 -9.38
CA HIS A 276 -16.12 10.50 -8.06
C HIS A 276 -15.52 11.45 -7.02
N LYS A 277 -16.27 11.79 -5.97
CA LYS A 277 -15.80 12.62 -4.84
C LYS A 277 -14.76 11.95 -3.93
N SER A 278 -14.44 10.67 -4.19
CA SER A 278 -13.49 9.93 -3.36
C SER A 278 -12.08 10.41 -3.69
N GLN A 279 -11.34 10.83 -2.67
CA GLN A 279 -9.96 11.30 -2.82
C GLN A 279 -8.93 10.19 -2.60
N CYS A 280 -9.34 8.93 -2.45
CA CYS A 280 -8.42 7.83 -2.17
C CYS A 280 -8.84 6.56 -2.90
N SER A 281 -7.88 5.93 -3.57
CA SER A 281 -7.96 4.55 -4.05
C SER A 281 -6.72 3.78 -3.62
N SER A 282 -6.81 2.45 -3.57
CA SER A 282 -5.66 1.64 -3.15
C SER A 282 -5.73 0.23 -3.70
N THR A 283 -4.57 -0.35 -3.94
CA THR A 283 -4.40 -1.74 -4.35
C THR A 283 -3.48 -2.44 -3.37
N SER A 284 -3.76 -3.71 -3.05
CA SER A 284 -3.03 -4.41 -2.00
C SER A 284 -2.83 -5.90 -2.24
N ILE A 285 -1.86 -6.49 -1.56
CA ILE A 285 -1.61 -7.93 -1.56
C ILE A 285 -1.34 -8.40 -0.13
N SER A 286 -2.07 -9.43 0.29
CA SER A 286 -1.93 -10.03 1.61
C SER A 286 -1.02 -11.26 1.58
N ILE A 287 -0.09 -11.32 2.54
CA ILE A 287 0.86 -12.43 2.67
C ILE A 287 0.26 -13.50 3.57
N LYS A 288 -0.57 -14.36 2.97
CA LYS A 288 -1.31 -15.42 3.67
C LYS A 288 -0.44 -16.63 4.01
N ASN A 289 0.63 -16.85 3.26
CA ASN A 289 1.55 -17.97 3.43
C ASN A 289 2.99 -17.45 3.60
N PRO A 290 3.86 -18.18 4.33
CA PRO A 290 5.28 -17.86 4.42
C PRO A 290 5.88 -17.73 3.02
N THR A 291 6.30 -16.52 2.69
CA THR A 291 6.75 -16.15 1.34
C THR A 291 8.17 -15.63 1.41
N LYS A 292 9.03 -16.08 0.49
CA LYS A 292 10.44 -15.68 0.50
C LYS A 292 10.67 -14.36 -0.23
N ARG A 293 9.92 -14.06 -1.28
CA ARG A 293 9.97 -12.78 -2.01
C ARG A 293 8.59 -12.33 -2.47
N LEU A 294 8.31 -11.03 -2.38
CA LEU A 294 7.16 -10.36 -2.97
C LEU A 294 7.65 -9.35 -3.99
N THR A 295 7.09 -9.38 -5.20
CA THR A 295 7.22 -8.31 -6.18
C THR A 295 5.82 -7.87 -6.60
N LEU A 296 5.49 -6.60 -6.36
CA LEU A 296 4.20 -5.99 -6.67
C LEU A 296 4.40 -4.86 -7.67
N LEU A 297 3.70 -4.94 -8.80
CA LEU A 297 3.61 -3.91 -9.80
C LEU A 297 2.20 -3.33 -9.84
N VAL A 298 2.08 -2.02 -9.95
CA VAL A 298 0.82 -1.34 -10.23
C VAL A 298 1.04 -0.42 -11.43
N LEU A 299 0.41 -0.76 -12.55
CA LEU A 299 0.37 0.02 -13.77
C LEU A 299 -0.86 0.94 -13.70
N VAL A 300 -0.64 2.25 -13.66
CA VAL A 300 -1.70 3.25 -13.53
C VAL A 300 -1.78 4.06 -14.82
N ASP A 301 -2.97 4.23 -15.39
CA ASP A 301 -3.18 5.12 -16.54
C ASP A 301 -2.59 6.50 -16.24
N LYS A 302 -1.74 7.03 -17.13
CA LYS A 302 -1.06 8.33 -16.98
C LYS A 302 -2.02 9.48 -16.68
N ALA A 303 -3.28 9.39 -17.10
CA ALA A 303 -4.30 10.38 -16.78
C ALA A 303 -4.69 10.38 -15.30
N ILE A 304 -4.75 9.20 -14.68
CA ILE A 304 -5.05 9.03 -13.24
C ILE A 304 -3.84 9.48 -12.44
N ASP A 305 -2.65 8.97 -12.80
CA ASP A 305 -1.37 9.28 -12.15
C ASP A 305 -1.13 10.78 -11.95
N ARG A 306 -1.40 11.59 -12.99
CA ARG A 306 -1.25 13.06 -12.95
C ARG A 306 -2.10 13.75 -11.89
N SER A 307 -3.16 13.11 -11.42
CA SER A 307 -4.04 13.62 -10.38
C SER A 307 -3.76 13.02 -9.00
N SER A 308 -2.83 12.07 -8.89
CA SER A 308 -2.59 11.28 -7.69
C SER A 308 -1.28 11.65 -6.97
N ASN A 309 -1.30 11.57 -5.65
CA ASN A 309 -0.12 11.44 -4.81
C ASN A 309 -0.03 9.98 -4.34
N VAL A 310 1.12 9.34 -4.53
CA VAL A 310 1.27 7.90 -4.27
C VAL A 310 1.97 7.67 -2.94
N ASN A 311 1.46 6.71 -2.16
CA ASN A 311 2.04 6.32 -0.87
C ASN A 311 2.01 4.80 -0.70
N VAL A 312 2.81 4.26 0.22
CA VAL A 312 2.85 2.82 0.52
C VAL A 312 2.83 2.56 2.00
N GLY A 313 2.37 1.35 2.35
CA GLY A 313 2.45 0.87 3.72
C GLY A 313 2.36 -0.64 3.83
N CYS A 314 2.80 -1.12 4.98
CA CYS A 314 2.69 -2.50 5.43
C CYS A 314 1.84 -2.52 6.70
N TYR A 315 0.76 -3.30 6.70
CA TYR A 315 -0.27 -3.27 7.75
C TYR A 315 -0.48 -4.65 8.35
N HIS A 316 -0.75 -4.67 9.65
CA HIS A 316 -1.13 -5.89 10.35
C HIS A 316 -2.55 -6.31 9.95
N GLY A 317 -2.72 -7.56 9.55
CA GLY A 317 -4.02 -8.12 9.22
C GLY A 317 -4.45 -7.91 7.76
N ASN A 318 -5.64 -8.43 7.47
CA ASN A 318 -6.21 -8.50 6.11
C ASN A 318 -7.57 -7.80 6.03
N GLN A 319 -7.79 -6.75 6.83
CA GLN A 319 -9.07 -6.04 6.80
C GLN A 319 -9.27 -5.45 5.41
N LYS A 320 -10.36 -5.87 4.73
CA LYS A 320 -10.83 -5.18 3.52
C LYS A 320 -11.20 -3.78 3.98
N ILE A 321 -10.48 -2.80 3.45
CA ILE A 321 -10.86 -1.40 3.62
C ILE A 321 -11.93 -1.13 2.60
N GLU A 322 -13.08 -0.65 3.05
CA GLU A 322 -14.09 -0.14 2.14
C GLU A 322 -13.51 1.03 1.35
N GLU A 323 -13.57 0.91 0.03
CA GLU A 323 -13.03 1.91 -0.88
C GLU A 323 -13.69 3.27 -0.69
N GLY A 324 -12.89 4.32 -0.85
CA GLY A 324 -13.31 5.72 -0.72
C GLY A 324 -13.69 6.19 0.68
N LYS A 325 -13.46 5.38 1.72
CA LYS A 325 -13.73 5.77 3.13
C LYS A 325 -12.50 5.98 4.00
N LEU A 326 -11.33 5.43 3.66
CA LEU A 326 -10.14 5.50 4.51
C LEU A 326 -8.92 5.98 3.73
N ASN A 327 -8.29 7.04 4.24
CA ASN A 327 -7.03 7.55 3.70
C ASN A 327 -5.85 6.82 4.37
N SER A 328 -4.65 6.92 3.79
CA SER A 328 -3.44 6.30 4.36
C SER A 328 -3.21 6.66 5.84
N SER A 329 -3.60 7.88 6.25
CA SER A 329 -3.52 8.37 7.64
C SER A 329 -4.48 7.69 8.60
N ASP A 330 -5.53 7.02 8.13
CA ASP A 330 -6.53 6.39 8.99
C ASP A 330 -6.11 4.99 9.47
N MET A 331 -5.17 4.36 8.77
CA MET A 331 -4.62 3.04 9.11
C MET A 331 -3.39 3.06 10.03
N TRP A 332 -3.02 4.22 10.58
CA TRP A 332 -1.76 4.37 11.34
C TRP A 332 -1.64 3.40 12.53
N THR A 333 -2.75 2.95 13.11
CA THR A 333 -2.78 1.99 14.23
C THR A 333 -2.35 0.58 13.83
N GLU A 334 -2.60 0.18 12.59
CA GLU A 334 -2.26 -1.14 12.06
C GLU A 334 -0.93 -1.13 11.30
N ARG A 335 -0.35 0.05 11.08
CA ARG A 335 0.91 0.23 10.35
C ARG A 335 2.07 -0.44 11.09
N LEU A 336 2.65 -1.44 10.44
CA LEU A 336 3.89 -2.06 10.87
C LEU A 336 5.06 -1.08 10.63
N PRO A 337 6.15 -1.16 11.42
CA PRO A 337 7.34 -0.33 11.23
C PRO A 337 8.10 -0.65 9.93
N ASP A 338 7.53 -1.46 9.03
CA ASP A 338 8.06 -1.79 7.71
C ASP A 338 7.59 -0.76 6.69
N PHE A 339 8.55 -0.13 6.01
CA PHE A 339 8.33 0.84 4.95
C PHE A 339 8.94 0.26 3.68
N PRO A 340 8.17 -0.51 2.90
CA PRO A 340 8.69 -1.03 1.64
C PRO A 340 9.03 0.15 0.71
N GLU A 341 10.11 0.03 -0.05
CA GLU A 341 10.50 1.06 -1.00
C GLU A 341 9.59 1.00 -2.23
N LEU A 342 9.04 2.14 -2.62
CA LEU A 342 8.30 2.30 -3.87
C LEU A 342 9.19 2.94 -4.92
N ARG A 343 9.36 2.29 -6.06
CA ARG A 343 10.12 2.78 -7.19
C ARG A 343 9.19 3.00 -8.38
N VAL A 344 9.33 4.14 -9.04
CA VAL A 344 8.69 4.36 -10.36
C VAL A 344 9.66 3.84 -11.41
N ILE A 345 9.21 2.89 -12.23
CA ILE A 345 10.02 2.30 -13.30
C ILE A 345 9.41 2.57 -14.67
N SER A 346 10.25 2.79 -15.67
CA SER A 346 9.83 2.76 -17.08
C SER A 346 9.85 1.32 -17.57
N LEU A 347 8.76 0.86 -18.16
CA LEU A 347 8.66 -0.48 -18.77
C LEU A 347 9.67 -0.69 -19.91
N GLU A 348 10.15 0.39 -20.54
CA GLU A 348 11.14 0.33 -21.62
C GLU A 348 12.59 0.25 -21.14
N ASN A 349 12.86 0.60 -19.87
CA ASN A 349 14.24 0.69 -19.37
C ASN A 349 14.83 -0.71 -19.15
N PRO A 350 15.81 -1.17 -19.96
CA PRO A 350 16.32 -2.54 -19.89
C PRO A 350 17.05 -2.87 -18.58
N HIS A 351 17.43 -1.86 -17.80
CA HIS A 351 18.17 -2.03 -16.56
C HIS A 351 17.29 -2.11 -15.31
N ASN A 352 15.97 -1.99 -15.43
CA ASN A 352 15.07 -2.15 -14.29
C ASN A 352 14.93 -3.63 -13.89
N LEU A 353 14.45 -3.89 -12.68
CA LEU A 353 14.26 -5.25 -12.15
C LEU A 353 13.35 -6.13 -13.03
N LEU A 354 12.29 -5.55 -13.59
CA LEU A 354 11.32 -6.27 -14.43
C LEU A 354 11.98 -6.79 -15.71
N ASN A 355 12.78 -5.97 -16.38
CA ASN A 355 13.42 -6.26 -17.67
C ASN A 355 14.67 -7.13 -17.53
N GLN A 356 15.18 -7.29 -16.31
CA GLN A 356 16.23 -8.27 -15.99
C GLN A 356 15.67 -9.69 -15.77
N ASP A 357 14.36 -9.83 -15.55
CA ASP A 357 13.70 -11.13 -15.35
C ASP A 357 12.68 -11.40 -16.46
N MET A 358 13.11 -12.18 -17.45
CA MET A 358 12.27 -12.58 -18.60
C MET A 358 10.95 -13.24 -18.19
N LYS A 359 10.87 -13.91 -17.03
CA LYS A 359 9.62 -14.55 -16.58
C LYS A 359 8.64 -13.52 -16.03
N MET A 360 9.12 -12.49 -15.34
CA MET A 360 8.27 -11.39 -14.88
C MET A 360 7.79 -10.56 -16.07
N GLN A 361 8.68 -10.24 -17.01
CA GLN A 361 8.33 -9.54 -18.23
C GLN A 361 7.22 -10.28 -19.02
N ALA A 362 7.39 -11.59 -19.25
CA ALA A 362 6.40 -12.39 -19.98
C ALA A 362 5.01 -12.38 -19.31
N LYS A 363 4.93 -12.32 -17.98
CA LYS A 363 3.65 -12.22 -17.25
C LYS A 363 3.00 -10.84 -17.44
N VAL A 364 3.78 -9.76 -17.43
CA VAL A 364 3.26 -8.42 -17.69
C VAL A 364 2.74 -8.30 -19.12
N GLU A 365 3.52 -8.79 -20.10
CA GLU A 365 3.13 -8.81 -21.51
C GLU A 365 1.86 -9.65 -21.72
N TYR A 366 1.77 -10.82 -21.08
CA TYR A 366 0.56 -11.65 -21.12
C TYR A 366 -0.66 -10.88 -20.60
N LEU A 367 -0.53 -10.21 -19.46
CA LEU A 367 -1.64 -9.46 -18.86
C LEU A 367 -2.09 -8.29 -19.75
N LEU A 368 -1.14 -7.54 -20.32
CA LEU A 368 -1.42 -6.46 -21.26
C LEU A 368 -2.10 -6.98 -22.53
N ASN A 369 -1.63 -8.09 -23.08
CA ASN A 369 -2.22 -8.73 -24.26
C ASN A 369 -3.62 -9.27 -23.99
N TYR A 370 -3.83 -9.92 -22.83
CA TYR A 370 -5.13 -10.40 -22.37
C TYR A 370 -6.14 -9.24 -22.26
N ALA A 371 -5.68 -8.10 -21.74
CA ALA A 371 -6.46 -6.88 -21.57
C ALA A 371 -6.59 -6.03 -22.85
N ASN A 372 -5.83 -6.34 -23.90
CA ASN A 372 -5.70 -5.52 -25.12
C ASN A 372 -5.28 -4.06 -24.82
N LEU A 373 -4.27 -3.90 -23.97
CA LEU A 373 -3.76 -2.60 -23.51
C LEU A 373 -2.36 -2.31 -24.03
N ASN A 374 -2.07 -1.03 -24.30
CA ASN A 374 -0.74 -0.58 -24.66
C ASN A 374 0.03 -0.11 -23.41
N ALA A 375 1.20 -0.70 -23.18
CA ALA A 375 2.12 -0.37 -22.09
C ALA A 375 2.42 1.14 -21.97
N ASP A 376 2.52 1.86 -23.10
CA ASP A 376 2.89 3.28 -23.15
C ASP A 376 1.89 4.20 -22.46
N GLN A 377 0.68 3.71 -22.17
CA GLN A 377 -0.38 4.47 -21.51
C GLN A 377 -0.21 4.50 -19.98
N PHE A 378 0.71 3.72 -19.43
CA PHE A 378 0.80 3.50 -17.99
C PHE A 378 2.09 4.04 -17.37
N VAL A 379 2.00 4.41 -16.09
CA VAL A 379 3.13 4.57 -15.17
C VAL A 379 3.20 3.31 -14.31
N CYS A 380 4.39 2.74 -14.14
CA CYS A 380 4.58 1.53 -13.37
C CYS A 380 5.23 1.82 -12.01
N TYR A 381 4.49 1.54 -10.95
CA TYR A 381 4.98 1.53 -9.58
C TYR A 381 5.41 0.12 -9.20
N LEU A 382 6.63 -0.02 -8.72
CA LEU A 382 7.22 -1.29 -8.33
C LEU A 382 7.59 -1.27 -6.85
N MET A 383 7.20 -2.34 -6.16
CA MET A 383 7.60 -2.64 -4.80
C MET A 383 8.16 -4.07 -4.77
N ASP A 384 9.37 -4.23 -4.25
CA ASP A 384 10.06 -5.51 -4.15
C ASP A 384 10.54 -5.71 -2.71
N VAL A 385 10.14 -6.83 -2.11
CA VAL A 385 10.33 -7.11 -0.68
C VAL A 385 10.84 -8.53 -0.51
N ASP A 386 12.05 -8.66 0.01
CA ASP A 386 12.56 -9.94 0.49
C ASP A 386 11.97 -10.26 1.86
N PHE A 387 11.59 -11.53 2.03
CA PHE A 387 10.95 -12.09 3.21
C PHE A 387 9.79 -11.20 3.71
N PRO A 388 8.75 -10.96 2.88
CA PRO A 388 7.63 -10.16 3.31
C PRO A 388 6.96 -10.73 4.57
N ILE A 389 6.49 -9.85 5.45
CA ILE A 389 5.98 -10.25 6.77
C ILE A 389 4.75 -11.13 6.61
N TRP A 390 4.80 -12.36 7.14
CA TRP A 390 3.65 -13.26 7.14
C TRP A 390 2.49 -12.66 7.94
N SER A 391 1.27 -12.75 7.41
CA SER A 391 0.05 -12.15 7.95
C SER A 391 0.00 -10.62 7.90
N ALA A 392 0.86 -9.99 7.09
CA ALA A 392 0.76 -8.57 6.75
C ALA A 392 0.13 -8.35 5.37
N THR A 393 -0.41 -7.15 5.17
CA THR A 393 -0.89 -6.66 3.89
C THR A 393 -0.01 -5.50 3.42
N TYR A 394 0.54 -5.66 2.22
CA TYR A 394 1.30 -4.61 1.54
C TYR A 394 0.37 -3.84 0.61
N ARG A 395 0.40 -2.51 0.66
CA ARG A 395 -0.56 -1.66 -0.05
C ARG A 395 0.11 -0.45 -0.67
N ILE A 396 -0.38 -0.09 -1.86
CA ILE A 396 -0.08 1.16 -2.56
C ILE A 396 -1.38 2.00 -2.58
N TYR A 397 -1.27 3.25 -2.15
CA TYR A 397 -2.35 4.23 -2.09
C TYR A 397 -2.16 5.29 -3.15
N PHE A 398 -3.27 5.78 -3.68
CA PHE A 398 -3.35 6.92 -4.58
C PHE A 398 -4.31 7.93 -3.96
N GLU A 399 -3.76 9.05 -3.47
CA GLU A 399 -4.51 10.19 -2.94
C GLU A 399 -4.75 11.19 -4.08
N HIS A 400 -6.00 11.39 -4.51
CA HIS A 400 -6.36 12.18 -5.69
C HIS A 400 -6.73 13.62 -5.33
N ASN A 401 -6.33 14.59 -6.16
CA ASN A 401 -6.50 16.03 -5.92
C ASN A 401 -7.69 16.66 -6.63
#